data_AF-A0A7U9QYM2-F1
#
_entry.id   AF-A0A7U9QYM2-F1
#
_cell.length_a   1.000
_cell.length_b   1.000
_cell.length_c   1.000
_cell.angle_alpha   90.00
_cell.angle_beta   90.00
_cell.angle_gamma   90.00
#
_symmetry.space_group_name_H-M   'P 1'
#
loop_
_entity.id
_entity.type
_entity.pdbx_description
1 polymer ?
#
loop_
_entity_poly.entity_id
_entity_poly.type
_entity_poly.pdbx_seq_one_letter_code
_entity_poly.pdbx_strand_id
1 'polypeptide(L)'
;MREQLRKALDQVSLVPARDCSQDQVTILLGAIGLDLYAAYSKLIQLEMEFRHAPEYLEKDLQKDVEETMEINGEIFTAMEGKCRKRREELLKFKKGDEGFCEPIGDLLEQFAEELKELAGYRLGSDALKDVNEYLERLRGILEALREYLGLCIGSSMVWEREGTGFSEI
;
A
#
# COMPACT_ATOMS: atom_id res chain seq x y z
N MET A 1 -2.10 -4.25 11.11
CA MET A 1 -1.22 -4.39 9.92
C MET A 1 -0.42 -5.68 10.03
N ARG A 2 -0.22 -6.42 8.93
CA ARG A 2 0.55 -7.67 8.93
C ARG A 2 2.05 -7.42 9.07
N GLU A 3 2.74 -8.39 9.69
CA GLU A 3 4.15 -8.27 10.06
C GLU A 3 5.07 -8.06 8.84
N GLN A 4 4.77 -8.71 7.71
CA GLN A 4 5.59 -8.59 6.48
C GLN A 4 5.45 -7.21 5.83
N LEU A 5 4.22 -6.69 5.72
CA LEU A 5 3.98 -5.32 5.22
C LEU A 5 4.63 -4.28 6.13
N ARG A 6 4.53 -4.44 7.45
CA ARG A 6 5.19 -3.55 8.41
C ARG A 6 6.70 -3.56 8.24
N LYS A 7 7.33 -4.75 8.13
CA LYS A 7 8.77 -4.88 7.90
C LYS A 7 9.21 -4.19 6.61
N ALA A 8 8.43 -4.32 5.52
CA ALA A 8 8.74 -3.65 4.26
C ALA A 8 8.63 -2.12 4.37
N LEU A 9 7.63 -1.59 5.07
CA LEU A 9 7.55 -0.16 5.38
C LEU A 9 8.73 0.33 6.19
N ASP A 10 9.12 -0.40 7.23
CA ASP A 10 10.27 -0.05 8.06
C ASP A 10 11.55 -0.02 7.21
N GLN A 11 11.75 -0.99 6.30
CA GLN A 11 12.90 -1.00 5.38
C GLN A 11 12.89 0.18 4.41
N VAL A 12 11.74 0.51 3.83
CA VAL A 12 11.61 1.66 2.92
C VAL A 12 11.84 2.99 3.63
N SER A 13 11.47 3.11 4.92
CA SER A 13 11.75 4.31 5.72
C SER A 13 13.24 4.58 5.93
N LEU A 14 14.09 3.56 5.75
CA LEU A 14 15.55 3.66 5.88
C LEU A 14 16.24 3.99 4.56
N VAL A 15 15.50 4.06 3.45
CA VAL A 15 16.05 4.40 2.15
C VAL A 15 16.50 5.87 2.18
N PRO A 16 17.81 6.16 2.02
CA PRO A 16 18.34 7.50 2.19
C PRO A 16 17.78 8.45 1.13
N ALA A 17 17.47 9.68 1.56
CA ALA A 17 17.10 10.76 0.66
C ALA A 17 18.26 11.04 -0.31
N ARG A 18 17.93 11.29 -1.58
CA ARG A 18 18.92 11.63 -2.61
C ARG A 18 18.57 12.95 -3.28
N ASP A 19 19.62 13.72 -3.56
CA ASP A 19 19.55 14.76 -4.59
C ASP A 19 19.27 14.07 -5.91
N CYS A 20 18.02 14.19 -6.36
CA CYS A 20 17.56 13.54 -7.56
C CYS A 20 18.25 14.19 -8.77
N SER A 21 19.31 13.57 -9.29
CA SER A 21 19.61 13.71 -10.71
C SER A 21 18.37 13.17 -11.46
N GLN A 22 17.89 13.86 -12.49
CA GLN A 22 16.75 13.39 -13.28
C GLN A 22 17.15 12.18 -14.12
N ASP A 23 17.30 11.03 -13.49
CA ASP A 23 17.55 9.75 -14.11
C ASP A 23 16.26 8.92 -14.23
N GLN A 24 16.33 7.80 -14.95
CA GLN A 24 15.17 6.94 -15.21
C GLN A 24 14.57 6.34 -13.93
N VAL A 25 15.36 6.17 -12.87
CA VAL A 25 14.90 5.64 -11.57
C VAL A 25 14.03 6.69 -10.87
N THR A 26 14.47 7.95 -10.86
CA THR A 26 13.71 9.07 -10.30
C THR A 26 12.33 9.23 -10.96
N ILE A 27 12.27 9.14 -12.30
CA ILE A 27 11.01 9.22 -13.04
C ILE A 27 10.09 8.05 -12.67
N LEU A 28 10.64 6.84 -12.60
CA LEU A 28 9.87 5.65 -12.25
C LEU A 28 9.30 5.74 -10.83
N LEU A 29 10.04 6.35 -9.91
CA LEU A 29 9.56 6.60 -8.55
C LEU A 29 8.43 7.59 -8.47
N GLY A 30 8.52 8.68 -9.23
CA GLY A 30 7.41 9.62 -9.36
C GLY A 30 6.15 8.88 -9.85
N ALA A 31 6.30 8.00 -10.84
CA ALA A 31 5.19 7.18 -11.33
C ALA A 31 4.65 6.20 -10.27
N ILE A 32 5.53 5.54 -9.51
CA ILE A 32 5.14 4.66 -8.40
C ILE A 32 4.38 5.44 -7.32
N GLY A 33 4.87 6.61 -6.92
CA GLY A 33 4.22 7.46 -5.93
C GLY A 33 2.82 7.88 -6.37
N LEU A 34 2.65 8.27 -7.64
CA LEU A 34 1.34 8.60 -8.21
C LEU A 34 0.39 7.39 -8.24
N ASP A 35 0.89 6.22 -8.63
CA ASP A 35 0.09 4.99 -8.66
C ASP A 35 -0.37 4.58 -7.24
N LEU A 36 0.51 4.69 -6.24
CA LEU A 36 0.19 4.40 -4.84
C LEU A 36 -0.75 5.45 -4.23
N TYR A 37 -0.64 6.72 -4.62
CA TYR A 37 -1.59 7.76 -4.22
C TYR A 37 -3.00 7.53 -4.81
N ALA A 38 -3.05 7.12 -6.08
CA ALA A 38 -4.31 6.74 -6.72
C ALA A 38 -4.93 5.50 -6.04
N ALA A 39 -4.11 4.51 -5.69
CA ALA A 39 -4.54 3.35 -4.92
C ALA A 39 -5.10 3.77 -3.55
N TYR A 40 -4.37 4.58 -2.79
CA TYR A 40 -4.83 5.11 -1.49
C TYR A 40 -6.18 5.82 -1.58
N SER A 41 -6.32 6.75 -2.54
CA SER A 41 -7.56 7.49 -2.75
C SER A 41 -8.74 6.57 -3.06
N LYS A 42 -8.51 5.55 -3.89
CA LYS A 42 -9.55 4.58 -4.25
C LYS A 42 -9.89 3.65 -3.08
N LEU A 43 -8.91 3.18 -2.32
CA LEU A 43 -9.14 2.32 -1.15
C LEU A 43 -9.91 3.05 -0.05
N ILE A 44 -9.72 4.37 0.14
CA ILE A 44 -10.54 5.16 1.07
C ILE A 44 -11.99 5.12 0.64
N GLN A 45 -12.25 5.36 -0.65
CA GLN A 45 -13.60 5.32 -1.19
C GLN A 45 -14.25 3.96 -0.94
N LEU A 46 -13.55 2.87 -1.25
CA LEU A 46 -14.06 1.52 -1.04
C LEU A 46 -14.31 1.21 0.43
N GLU A 47 -13.44 1.65 1.34
CA GLU A 47 -13.66 1.47 2.79
C GLU A 47 -14.90 2.23 3.26
N MET A 48 -15.06 3.48 2.82
CA MET A 48 -16.20 4.31 3.17
C MET A 48 -17.53 3.73 2.66
N GLU A 49 -17.53 3.16 1.47
CA GLU A 49 -18.69 2.49 0.88
C GLU A 49 -18.98 1.16 1.60
N PHE A 50 -17.95 0.36 1.90
CA PHE A 50 -18.11 -0.98 2.45
C PHE A 50 -18.26 -1.04 3.98
N ARG A 51 -17.90 0.02 4.72
CA ARG A 51 -17.99 0.03 6.19
C ARG A 51 -19.39 -0.24 6.74
N HIS A 52 -20.42 -0.04 5.93
CA HIS A 52 -21.82 -0.26 6.28
C HIS A 52 -22.27 -1.71 6.06
N ALA A 53 -21.45 -2.57 5.42
CA ALA A 53 -21.78 -3.96 5.15
C ALA A 53 -22.32 -4.76 6.36
N PRO A 54 -21.85 -4.56 7.61
CA PRO A 54 -22.47 -5.17 8.78
C PRO A 54 -23.98 -4.88 8.92
N GLU A 55 -24.41 -3.66 8.64
CA GLU A 55 -25.83 -3.24 8.70
C GLU A 55 -26.68 -3.90 7.60
N TYR A 56 -26.07 -4.29 6.48
CA TYR A 56 -26.73 -5.03 5.40
C TYR A 56 -26.90 -6.50 5.79
N LEU A 57 -25.93 -7.09 6.48
CA LEU A 57 -26.04 -8.44 7.00
C LEU A 57 -27.18 -8.57 8.04
N GLU A 58 -27.39 -7.56 8.88
CA GLU A 58 -28.52 -7.53 9.83
C GLU A 58 -29.91 -7.51 9.14
N LYS A 59 -29.96 -7.15 7.86
CA LYS A 59 -31.18 -7.10 7.04
C LYS A 59 -31.31 -8.28 6.08
N ASP A 60 -30.54 -9.35 6.31
CA ASP A 60 -30.46 -10.54 5.45
C ASP A 60 -30.03 -10.24 4.00
N LEU A 61 -29.26 -9.16 3.79
CA LEU A 61 -28.76 -8.72 2.46
C LEU A 61 -27.35 -9.24 2.16
N GLN A 62 -27.05 -10.49 2.54
CA GLN A 62 -25.72 -11.08 2.34
C GLN A 62 -25.27 -11.07 0.87
N LYS A 63 -26.20 -11.33 -0.06
CA LYS A 63 -25.88 -11.35 -1.50
C LYS A 63 -25.36 -10.00 -2.01
N ASP A 64 -25.93 -8.90 -1.52
CA ASP A 64 -25.51 -7.54 -1.92
C ASP A 64 -24.10 -7.23 -1.39
N VAL A 65 -23.77 -7.73 -0.19
CA VAL A 65 -22.43 -7.63 0.38
C VAL A 65 -21.44 -8.44 -0.45
N GLU A 66 -21.77 -9.67 -0.83
CA GLU A 66 -20.93 -10.53 -1.67
C GLU A 66 -20.69 -9.94 -3.07
N GLU A 67 -21.73 -9.39 -3.71
CA GLU A 67 -21.62 -8.69 -4.99
C GLU A 67 -20.67 -7.48 -4.89
N THR A 68 -20.79 -6.70 -3.80
CA THR A 68 -19.89 -5.57 -3.55
C THR A 68 -18.45 -6.02 -3.34
N MET A 69 -18.24 -7.13 -2.61
CA MET A 69 -16.90 -7.72 -2.42
C MET A 69 -16.30 -8.22 -3.74
N GLU A 70 -17.11 -8.79 -4.63
CA GLU A 70 -16.66 -9.22 -5.96
C GLU A 70 -16.20 -8.03 -6.81
N ILE A 71 -16.99 -6.96 -6.87
CA ILE A 71 -16.62 -5.70 -7.56
C ILE A 71 -15.33 -5.11 -6.97
N ASN A 72 -15.21 -5.07 -5.64
CA ASN A 72 -13.99 -4.63 -4.97
C ASN A 72 -12.79 -5.52 -5.31
N GLY A 73 -13.01 -6.83 -5.44
CA GLY A 73 -11.98 -7.80 -5.78
C GLY A 73 -11.38 -7.60 -7.18
N GLU A 74 -12.19 -7.21 -8.16
CA GLU A 74 -11.68 -6.83 -9.49
C GLU A 74 -10.75 -5.61 -9.41
N ILE A 75 -11.13 -4.62 -8.59
CA ILE A 75 -10.33 -3.41 -8.37
C ILE A 75 -9.00 -3.76 -7.71
N PHE A 76 -9.02 -4.61 -6.66
CA PHE A 76 -7.80 -5.06 -6.00
C PHE A 76 -6.89 -5.86 -6.93
N THR A 77 -7.45 -6.73 -7.76
CA THR A 77 -6.70 -7.49 -8.79
C THR A 77 -5.98 -6.55 -9.77
N ALA A 78 -6.66 -5.48 -10.20
CA ALA A 78 -6.05 -4.48 -11.07
C ALA A 78 -4.92 -3.69 -10.36
N MET A 79 -5.09 -3.36 -9.08
CA MET A 79 -4.06 -2.69 -8.27
C MET A 79 -2.86 -3.61 -8.00
N GLU A 80 -3.10 -4.89 -7.71
CA GLU A 80 -2.06 -5.92 -7.55
C GLU A 80 -1.20 -5.98 -8.81
N GLY A 81 -1.84 -6.12 -9.99
CA GLY A 81 -1.12 -6.20 -11.26
C GLY A 81 -0.25 -4.97 -11.53
N LYS A 82 -0.71 -3.78 -11.14
CA LYS A 82 0.11 -2.56 -11.21
C LYS A 82 1.31 -2.61 -10.27
N CYS A 83 1.13 -3.03 -9.01
CA CYS A 83 2.22 -3.13 -8.05
C CYS A 83 3.31 -4.09 -8.55
N ARG A 84 2.92 -5.28 -9.02
CA ARG A 84 3.86 -6.27 -9.60
C ARG A 84 4.61 -5.72 -10.81
N LYS A 85 3.90 -5.10 -11.75
CA LYS A 85 4.50 -4.49 -12.93
C LYS A 85 5.52 -3.41 -12.55
N ARG A 86 5.18 -2.53 -11.61
CA ARG A 86 6.09 -1.46 -11.14
C ARG A 86 7.32 -2.02 -10.46
N ARG A 87 7.17 -3.08 -9.66
CA ARG A 87 8.29 -3.80 -9.06
C ARG A 87 9.22 -4.36 -10.14
N GLU A 88 8.69 -5.04 -11.15
CA GLU A 88 9.49 -5.58 -12.25
C GLU A 88 10.24 -4.49 -13.03
N GLU A 89 9.58 -3.35 -13.28
CA GLU A 89 10.20 -2.19 -13.92
C GLU A 89 11.35 -1.63 -13.05
N LEU A 90 11.14 -1.51 -11.74
CA LEU A 90 12.11 -0.95 -10.80
C LEU A 90 13.34 -1.85 -10.67
N LEU A 91 13.15 -3.16 -10.53
CA LEU A 91 14.23 -4.12 -10.34
C LEU A 91 15.16 -4.26 -11.57
N LYS A 92 14.77 -3.76 -12.74
CA LYS A 92 15.68 -3.66 -13.91
C LYS A 92 16.85 -2.71 -13.65
N PHE A 93 16.69 -1.75 -12.73
CA PHE A 93 17.70 -0.76 -12.40
C PHE A 93 18.56 -1.13 -11.19
N LYS A 94 18.31 -2.28 -10.56
CA LYS A 94 18.98 -2.69 -9.31
C LYS A 94 20.51 -2.70 -9.38
N LYS A 95 21.10 -3.02 -10.54
CA LYS A 95 22.56 -3.03 -10.70
C LYS A 95 23.21 -1.64 -10.51
N GLY A 96 22.45 -0.57 -10.75
CA GLY A 96 22.89 0.80 -10.52
C GLY A 96 22.47 1.35 -9.16
N ASP A 97 21.46 0.75 -8.52
CA ASP A 97 20.83 1.34 -7.34
C ASP A 97 20.08 0.33 -6.45
N GLU A 98 20.79 -0.71 -6.01
CA GLU A 98 20.21 -1.84 -5.27
C GLU A 98 19.60 -1.42 -3.93
N GLY A 99 20.31 -0.60 -3.15
CA GLY A 99 19.87 -0.13 -1.83
C GLY A 99 18.59 0.72 -1.85
N PHE A 100 18.14 1.10 -3.04
CA PHE A 100 16.90 1.84 -3.25
C PHE A 100 15.84 1.00 -3.97
N CYS A 101 16.23 0.31 -5.05
CA CYS A 101 15.31 -0.47 -5.88
C CYS A 101 14.74 -1.69 -5.13
N GLU A 102 15.54 -2.33 -4.28
CA GLU A 102 15.10 -3.53 -3.57
C GLU A 102 14.08 -3.23 -2.47
N PRO A 103 14.31 -2.28 -1.53
CA PRO A 103 13.32 -2.00 -0.48
C PRO A 103 11.95 -1.58 -1.03
N ILE A 104 11.93 -0.70 -2.04
CA ILE A 104 10.67 -0.28 -2.66
C ILE A 104 10.05 -1.41 -3.48
N GLY A 105 10.87 -2.20 -4.15
CA GLY A 105 10.41 -3.40 -4.85
C GLY A 105 9.75 -4.39 -3.89
N ASP A 106 10.32 -4.60 -2.71
CA ASP A 106 9.79 -5.48 -1.68
C ASP A 106 8.49 -4.92 -1.08
N LEU A 107 8.41 -3.62 -0.85
CA LEU A 107 7.17 -2.96 -0.43
C LEU A 107 6.05 -3.14 -1.46
N LEU A 108 6.35 -2.96 -2.75
CA LEU A 108 5.37 -3.18 -3.83
C LEU A 108 4.92 -4.65 -3.91
N GLU A 109 5.81 -5.60 -3.64
CA GLU A 109 5.45 -7.02 -3.54
C GLU A 109 4.52 -7.27 -2.37
N GLN A 110 4.81 -6.71 -1.19
CA GLN A 110 3.95 -6.87 -0.01
C GLN A 110 2.57 -6.25 -0.24
N PHE A 111 2.48 -5.07 -0.85
CA PHE A 111 1.18 -4.51 -1.24
C PHE A 111 0.43 -5.40 -2.21
N ALA A 112 1.12 -6.00 -3.19
CA ALA A 112 0.50 -6.92 -4.14
C ALA A 112 -0.10 -8.16 -3.44
N GLU A 113 0.62 -8.78 -2.51
CA GLU A 113 0.08 -9.95 -1.78
C GLU A 113 -1.14 -9.58 -0.90
N GLU A 114 -1.12 -8.43 -0.24
CA GLU A 114 -2.27 -7.97 0.57
C GLU A 114 -3.51 -7.70 -0.30
N LEU A 115 -3.31 -7.07 -1.47
CA LEU A 115 -4.38 -6.81 -2.44
C LEU A 115 -4.95 -8.11 -3.02
N LYS A 116 -4.09 -9.07 -3.34
CA LYS A 116 -4.49 -10.40 -3.84
C LYS A 116 -5.33 -11.15 -2.81
N GLU A 117 -4.96 -11.09 -1.54
CA GLU A 117 -5.76 -11.70 -0.48
C GLU A 117 -7.13 -11.04 -0.32
N LEU A 118 -7.21 -9.70 -0.40
CA LEU A 118 -8.50 -9.02 -0.39
C LEU A 118 -9.35 -9.36 -1.62
N ALA A 119 -8.73 -9.54 -2.81
CA ALA A 119 -9.45 -9.92 -4.02
C ALA A 119 -10.07 -11.32 -3.93
N GLY A 120 -9.36 -12.24 -3.29
CA GLY A 120 -9.80 -13.61 -3.06
C GLY A 120 -10.72 -13.78 -1.85
N TYR A 121 -11.02 -12.73 -1.08
CA TYR A 121 -11.79 -12.86 0.16
C TYR A 121 -13.24 -13.26 -0.12
N ARG A 122 -13.77 -14.20 0.64
CA ARG A 122 -15.15 -14.70 0.52
C ARG A 122 -15.77 -14.85 1.91
N LEU A 123 -17.06 -14.60 2.02
CA LEU A 123 -17.81 -14.81 3.26
C LEU A 123 -18.02 -16.32 3.49
N GLY A 124 -17.79 -16.75 4.72
CA GLY A 124 -18.05 -18.08 5.22
C GLY A 124 -19.35 -18.14 6.02
N SER A 125 -19.39 -19.06 6.99
CA SER A 125 -20.57 -19.27 7.83
C SER A 125 -20.84 -18.13 8.81
N ASP A 126 -19.82 -17.34 9.16
CA ASP A 126 -19.93 -16.19 10.06
C ASP A 126 -19.64 -14.91 9.27
N ALA A 127 -20.60 -14.53 8.42
CA ALA A 127 -20.48 -13.41 7.51
C ALA A 127 -20.14 -12.09 8.22
N LEU A 128 -20.67 -11.86 9.42
CA LEU A 128 -20.40 -10.63 10.18
C LEU A 128 -18.93 -10.57 10.62
N LYS A 129 -18.40 -11.67 11.14
CA LYS A 129 -16.99 -11.75 11.49
C LYS A 129 -16.12 -11.56 10.23
N ASP A 130 -16.45 -12.22 9.15
CA ASP A 130 -15.68 -12.18 7.91
C ASP A 130 -15.65 -10.77 7.27
N VAL A 131 -16.79 -10.04 7.31
CA VAL A 131 -16.86 -8.63 6.88
C VAL A 131 -15.96 -7.73 7.73
N ASN A 132 -15.96 -7.93 9.06
CA ASN A 132 -15.10 -7.15 9.95
C ASN A 132 -13.61 -7.43 9.70
N GLU A 133 -13.23 -8.69 9.51
CA GLU A 133 -11.85 -9.06 9.19
C GLU A 133 -11.40 -8.48 7.84
N TYR A 134 -12.29 -8.48 6.84
CA TYR A 134 -12.05 -7.84 5.54
C TYR A 134 -11.82 -6.32 5.68
N LEU A 135 -12.67 -5.63 6.45
CA LEU A 135 -12.53 -4.19 6.73
C LEU A 135 -11.24 -3.87 7.50
N GLU A 136 -10.87 -4.69 8.48
CA GLU A 136 -9.62 -4.52 9.22
C GLU A 136 -8.39 -4.66 8.33
N ARG A 137 -8.40 -5.63 7.39
CA ARG A 137 -7.34 -5.79 6.40
C ARG A 137 -7.24 -4.59 5.48
N LEU A 138 -8.38 -4.13 4.94
CA LEU A 138 -8.44 -2.95 4.08
C LEU A 138 -7.88 -1.70 4.79
N ARG A 139 -8.26 -1.49 6.04
CA ARG A 139 -7.74 -0.40 6.88
C ARG A 139 -6.24 -0.52 7.15
N GLY A 140 -5.74 -1.73 7.34
CA GLY A 140 -4.30 -1.99 7.48
C GLY A 140 -3.50 -1.59 6.24
N ILE A 141 -4.01 -1.86 5.03
CA ILE A 141 -3.38 -1.42 3.78
C ILE A 141 -3.45 0.11 3.64
N LEU A 142 -4.59 0.71 3.98
CA LEU A 142 -4.77 2.16 3.97
C LEU A 142 -3.79 2.88 4.89
N GLU A 143 -3.60 2.37 6.09
CA GLU A 143 -2.63 2.90 7.05
C GLU A 143 -1.21 2.81 6.50
N ALA A 144 -0.83 1.66 5.93
CA ALA A 144 0.47 1.45 5.29
C ALA A 144 0.73 2.41 4.12
N LEU A 145 -0.26 2.58 3.25
CA LEU A 145 -0.17 3.53 2.14
C LEU A 145 -0.08 4.96 2.63
N ARG A 146 -0.85 5.34 3.65
CA ARG A 146 -0.77 6.67 4.26
C ARG A 146 0.60 6.93 4.85
N GLU A 147 1.19 5.95 5.54
CA GLU A 147 2.54 6.05 6.12
C GLU A 147 3.58 6.21 5.00
N TYR A 148 3.56 5.35 3.99
CA TYR A 148 4.46 5.45 2.85
C TYR A 148 4.31 6.78 2.09
N LEU A 149 3.08 7.19 1.79
CA LEU A 149 2.82 8.48 1.14
C LEU A 149 3.22 9.66 2.02
N GLY A 150 3.17 9.54 3.35
CA GLY A 150 3.72 10.53 4.28
C GLY A 150 5.25 10.62 4.21
N LEU A 151 5.94 9.52 3.89
CA LEU A 151 7.38 9.53 3.60
C LEU A 151 7.67 10.22 2.25
N CYS A 152 6.78 10.09 1.27
CA CYS A 152 6.94 10.66 -0.08
C CYS A 152 6.40 12.09 -0.26
N ILE A 153 5.36 12.50 0.47
CA ILE A 153 4.68 13.79 0.40
C ILE A 153 5.08 14.60 1.64
N GLY A 154 6.19 15.33 1.49
CA GLY A 154 6.81 16.15 2.53
C GLY A 154 8.22 16.63 2.16
N SER A 155 8.87 15.98 1.20
CA SER A 155 10.23 16.30 0.80
C SER A 155 10.28 17.11 -0.49
N SER A 156 10.17 18.44 -0.36
CA SER A 156 11.05 19.32 -1.14
C SER A 156 12.45 19.42 -0.53
N MET A 157 12.69 18.84 0.67
CA MET A 157 13.99 18.51 1.28
C MET A 157 13.82 17.77 2.65
N VAL A 158 14.79 16.89 2.98
CA VAL A 158 15.21 16.29 4.28
C VAL A 158 14.52 15.01 4.84
N TRP A 159 15.32 13.93 4.96
CA TRP A 159 15.42 13.11 6.19
C TRP A 159 16.90 12.95 6.56
N GLU A 160 17.48 14.00 7.16
CA GLU A 160 18.66 13.85 8.00
C GLU A 160 18.18 13.33 9.36
N ARG A 161 18.86 12.29 9.84
CA ARG A 161 19.07 12.13 11.26
C ARG A 161 20.57 12.25 11.51
N GLU A 162 21.11 13.46 11.41
CA GLU A 162 22.42 13.77 11.99
C GLU A 162 22.24 14.45 13.34
N GLY A 163 22.99 13.99 14.35
CA GLY A 163 23.12 14.73 15.61
C GLY A 163 23.24 13.94 16.91
N THR A 164 24.02 12.87 16.98
CA THR A 164 24.82 12.66 18.20
C THR A 164 25.80 13.82 18.30
N GLY A 165 25.45 14.92 18.97
CA GLY A 165 26.36 16.05 19.13
C GLY A 165 25.67 17.37 19.44
N PHE A 166 25.15 17.52 20.66
CA PHE A 166 24.97 18.85 21.23
C PHE A 166 26.35 19.47 21.48
N SER A 167 26.63 20.61 20.85
CA SER A 167 27.52 21.62 21.42
C SER A 167 26.84 22.98 21.26
N GLU A 168 26.48 23.54 22.41
CA GLU A 168 25.91 24.86 22.61
C GLU A 168 26.81 25.96 22.01
N ILE A 169 26.17 27.00 21.44
CA ILE A 169 26.68 28.38 21.44
C ILE A 169 25.54 29.25 21.97
#